data_AF-A0A7S0WSG2-F1
#
_entry.id   AF-A0A7S0WSG2-F1
#
_cell.length_a   1.000
_cell.length_b   1.000
_cell.length_c   1.000
_cell.angle_alpha   90.00
_cell.angle_beta   90.00
_cell.angle_gamma   90.00
#
_symmetry.space_group_name_H-M   'P 1'
#
loop_
_entity.id
_entity.type
_entity.pdbx_description
1 polymer ?
#
loop_
_entity_poly.entity_id
_entity_poly.type
_entity_poly.pdbx_seq_one_letter_code
_entity_poly.pdbx_strand_id
1 'polypeptide(L)'
;TIAERGVVLIGTAHGRLLENLIKNPTLSDLIGGIQSVTLGDEEAAKRGTQKSILERKAPPTFPIVVEIRERALYVAHWTQDSVDAMLVGRPPRVQVRERDPVSRALRVTEASYDTTLVGEGAEKVLGRSPYDDDYESAL
;
A
#
# COMPACT_ATOMS: atom_id res chain seq x y z
N THR A 1 -19.43 20.25 -1.57
CA THR A 1 -18.41 19.66 -2.46
C THR A 1 -19.00 18.51 -3.27
N ILE A 2 -18.30 17.98 -4.30
CA ILE A 2 -18.79 16.87 -5.16
C ILE A 2 -19.21 15.63 -4.34
N ALA A 3 -18.57 15.42 -3.18
CA ALA A 3 -18.90 14.37 -2.23
C ALA A 3 -20.32 14.49 -1.61
N GLU A 4 -20.88 15.69 -1.49
CA GLU A 4 -22.24 15.92 -0.94
C GLU A 4 -23.36 15.44 -1.88
N ARG A 5 -23.03 15.13 -3.13
CA ARG A 5 -23.96 14.59 -4.13
C ARG A 5 -23.82 13.08 -4.34
N GLY A 6 -23.06 12.39 -3.48
CA GLY A 6 -22.87 10.94 -3.57
C GLY A 6 -21.97 10.47 -4.72
N VAL A 7 -21.20 11.38 -5.33
CA VAL A 7 -20.26 11.05 -6.41
C VAL A 7 -18.98 10.48 -5.81
N VAL A 8 -18.57 9.29 -6.25
CA VAL A 8 -17.32 8.63 -5.86
C VAL A 8 -16.37 8.62 -7.04
N LEU A 9 -15.12 9.00 -6.82
CA LEU A 9 -14.06 8.91 -7.82
C LEU A 9 -13.35 7.55 -7.68
N ILE A 10 -13.12 6.89 -8.82
CA ILE A 10 -12.33 5.66 -8.90
C ILE A 10 -11.19 5.91 -9.88
N GLY A 11 -9.96 5.69 -9.43
CA GLY A 11 -8.76 5.70 -10.26
C GLY A 11 -8.23 4.28 -10.42
N THR A 12 -7.73 3.95 -11.62
CA THR A 12 -6.98 2.71 -11.87
C THR A 12 -5.55 3.07 -12.22
N ALA A 13 -4.59 2.41 -11.58
CA ALA A 13 -3.17 2.56 -11.86
C ALA A 13 -2.58 1.19 -12.23
N HIS A 14 -1.53 1.20 -13.05
CA HIS A 14 -0.76 -0.01 -13.30
C HIS A 14 0.23 -0.23 -12.15
N GLY A 15 0.25 -1.45 -11.61
CA GLY A 15 1.09 -1.84 -10.47
C GLY A 15 0.52 -3.09 -9.82
N ARG A 16 1.38 -3.83 -9.10
CA ARG A 16 0.96 -5.01 -8.33
C ARG A 16 0.82 -4.72 -6.85
N LEU A 17 1.70 -3.85 -6.32
CA LEU A 17 1.82 -3.50 -4.91
C LEU A 17 1.71 -1.98 -4.72
N LEU A 18 1.29 -1.56 -3.53
CA LEU A 18 1.33 -0.15 -3.10
C LEU A 18 2.75 0.44 -3.19
N GLU A 19 3.79 -0.40 -3.02
CA GLU A 19 5.19 0.00 -3.22
C GLU A 19 5.45 0.59 -4.62
N ASN A 20 4.77 0.08 -5.65
CA ASN A 20 4.95 0.61 -7.01
C ASN A 20 4.46 2.05 -7.12
N LEU A 21 3.41 2.44 -6.38
CA LEU A 21 2.93 3.82 -6.33
C LEU A 21 3.90 4.72 -5.56
N ILE A 22 4.51 4.22 -4.48
CA ILE A 22 5.50 4.96 -3.67
C ILE A 22 6.74 5.28 -4.51
N LYS A 23 7.22 4.32 -5.31
CA LYS A 23 8.41 4.47 -6.16
C LYS A 23 8.16 5.25 -7.45
N ASN A 24 6.90 5.45 -7.85
CA ASN A 24 6.55 6.10 -9.10
C ASN A 24 6.33 7.62 -8.89
N PRO A 25 7.23 8.50 -9.39
CA PRO A 25 7.11 9.94 -9.17
C PRO A 25 5.79 10.53 -9.66
N THR A 26 5.28 10.05 -10.81
CA THR A 26 4.06 10.54 -11.45
C THR A 26 2.80 10.13 -10.70
N LEU A 27 2.74 8.90 -10.20
CA LEU A 27 1.55 8.35 -9.54
C LEU A 27 1.57 8.55 -8.02
N SER A 28 2.71 8.92 -7.44
CA SER A 28 2.85 9.12 -6.00
C SER A 28 1.88 10.17 -5.44
N ASP A 29 1.50 11.18 -6.23
CA ASP A 29 0.54 12.21 -5.81
C ASP A 29 -0.85 11.65 -5.49
N LEU A 30 -1.22 10.51 -6.08
CA LEU A 30 -2.49 9.82 -5.78
C LEU A 30 -2.53 9.29 -4.34
N ILE A 31 -1.36 8.97 -3.78
CA ILE A 31 -1.18 8.47 -2.41
C ILE A 31 -0.61 9.54 -1.45
N GLY A 32 -0.68 10.82 -1.85
CA GLY A 32 -0.28 11.96 -1.02
C GLY A 32 1.08 12.57 -1.39
N GLY A 33 1.72 12.06 -2.44
CA GLY A 33 3.02 12.49 -2.95
C GLY A 33 4.15 12.12 -2.00
N ILE A 34 5.31 11.70 -2.51
CA ILE A 34 6.47 11.37 -1.66
C ILE A 34 7.56 12.45 -1.81
N GLN A 35 8.13 12.88 -0.68
CA GLN A 35 9.24 13.82 -0.63
C GLN A 35 10.33 13.37 0.33
N SER A 36 11.54 13.89 0.12
CA SER A 36 12.66 13.74 1.05
C SER A 36 12.78 14.99 1.92
N VAL A 37 12.80 14.82 3.24
CA VAL A 37 12.96 15.91 4.20
C VAL A 37 14.20 15.69 5.05
N THR A 38 14.98 16.76 5.23
CA THR A 38 16.15 16.76 6.10
C THR A 38 15.75 17.17 7.51
N LEU A 39 15.90 16.26 8.46
CA LEU A 39 15.75 16.52 9.89
C LEU A 39 17.00 17.20 10.44
N GLY A 40 16.81 18.10 11.41
CA GLY A 40 17.90 18.60 12.23
C GLY A 40 18.51 17.51 13.12
N ASP A 41 19.73 17.73 13.59
CA ASP A 41 20.51 16.73 14.32
C ASP A 41 19.82 16.23 15.60
N GLU A 42 19.15 17.12 16.34
CA GLU A 42 18.38 16.77 17.54
C GLU A 42 17.16 15.89 17.23
N GLU A 43 16.42 16.20 16.17
CA GLU A 43 15.20 15.44 15.79
C GLU A 43 15.57 14.09 15.18
N ALA A 44 16.66 14.02 14.41
CA ALA A 44 17.20 12.77 13.89
C ALA A 44 17.67 11.83 15.02
N ALA A 45 18.38 12.38 16.02
CA ALA A 45 18.81 11.62 17.19
C ALA A 45 17.63 11.12 18.02
N LYS A 46 16.59 11.95 18.22
CA LYS A 46 15.38 11.59 18.96
C LYS A 46 14.57 10.48 18.29
N ARG A 47 14.53 10.45 16.95
CA ARG A 47 13.82 9.43 16.17
C ARG A 47 14.68 8.20 15.86
N GLY A 48 15.99 8.28 16.07
CA GLY A 48 16.93 7.21 15.71
C GLY A 48 17.03 7.00 14.19
N THR A 49 16.79 8.04 13.40
CA THR A 49 16.75 7.98 11.93
C THR A 49 17.93 8.71 11.30
N GLN A 50 18.14 8.48 10.01
CA GLN A 50 19.06 9.28 9.22
C GLN A 50 18.62 10.75 9.18
N LYS A 51 19.56 11.66 8.86
CA LYS A 51 19.25 13.08 8.70
C LYS A 51 18.28 13.35 7.54
N SER A 52 18.12 12.42 6.59
CA SER A 52 17.12 12.52 5.53
C SER A 52 16.11 11.39 5.68
N ILE A 53 14.82 11.72 5.65
CA ILE A 53 13.71 10.76 5.70
C ILE A 53 12.77 10.97 4.52
N LEU A 54 12.05 9.92 4.13
CA LEU A 54 10.93 10.03 3.20
C LEU A 54 9.63 10.26 3.98
N GLU A 55 8.79 11.15 3.48
CA GLU A 55 7.47 11.43 4.04
C GLU A 55 6.47 11.79 2.94
N ARG A 56 5.18 11.75 3.27
CA ARG A 56 4.14 12.24 2.37
C ARG A 56 4.10 13.76 2.34
N LYS A 57 3.86 14.33 1.16
CA LYS A 57 3.72 15.80 0.96
C LYS A 57 2.38 16.33 1.47
N ALA A 58 1.33 15.53 1.35
CA ALA A 58 -0.04 15.92 1.62
C ALA A 58 -0.90 14.69 2.00
N PRO A 59 -2.13 14.88 2.51
CA PRO A 59 -3.13 13.80 2.60
C PRO A 59 -3.32 13.09 1.26
N PRO A 60 -3.55 11.76 1.24
CA PRO A 60 -3.72 11.03 -0.01
C PRO A 60 -5.00 11.46 -0.74
N THR A 61 -4.93 11.54 -2.07
CA THR A 61 -6.12 11.86 -2.90
C THR A 61 -7.18 10.78 -2.75
N PHE A 62 -6.77 9.51 -2.68
CA PHE A 62 -7.65 8.37 -2.42
C PHE A 62 -7.38 7.80 -1.02
N PRO A 63 -8.40 7.77 -0.12
CA PRO A 63 -8.21 7.27 1.25
C PRO A 63 -8.02 5.76 1.31
N ILE A 64 -8.43 5.05 0.26
CA ILE A 64 -8.33 3.60 0.13
C ILE A 64 -7.64 3.27 -1.19
N VAL A 65 -6.63 2.41 -1.14
CA VAL A 65 -6.04 1.73 -2.30
C VAL A 65 -6.43 0.26 -2.23
N VAL A 66 -6.85 -0.30 -3.36
CA VAL A 66 -7.17 -1.72 -3.47
C VAL A 66 -6.27 -2.35 -4.51
N GLU A 67 -5.50 -3.32 -4.07
CA GLU A 67 -4.68 -4.16 -4.92
C GLU A 67 -5.51 -5.36 -5.38
N ILE A 68 -5.57 -5.56 -6.69
CA ILE A 68 -6.23 -6.72 -7.28
C ILE A 68 -5.17 -7.80 -7.44
N ARG A 69 -5.11 -8.75 -6.50
CA ARG A 69 -4.12 -9.83 -6.51
C ARG A 69 -4.54 -10.94 -7.45
N GLU A 70 -5.79 -11.37 -7.34
CA GLU A 70 -6.39 -12.38 -8.20
C GLU A 70 -7.86 -12.04 -8.45
N ARG A 71 -8.54 -12.85 -9.27
CA ARG A 71 -9.96 -12.66 -9.61
C ARG A 71 -10.88 -12.58 -8.39
N ALA A 72 -10.51 -13.21 -7.28
CA ALA A 72 -11.32 -13.30 -6.07
C ALA A 72 -10.56 -12.88 -4.81
N LEU A 73 -9.35 -12.31 -4.94
CA LEU A 73 -8.50 -11.92 -3.82
C LEU A 73 -8.05 -10.47 -4.00
N TYR A 74 -8.36 -9.65 -3.00
CA TYR A 74 -8.04 -8.23 -2.98
C TYR A 74 -7.38 -7.87 -1.66
N VAL A 75 -6.46 -6.90 -1.70
CA VAL A 75 -5.85 -6.32 -0.50
C VAL A 75 -6.20 -4.85 -0.48
N ALA A 76 -6.87 -4.41 0.58
CA ALA A 76 -7.26 -3.02 0.75
C ALA A 76 -6.40 -2.35 1.84
N HIS A 77 -5.83 -1.22 1.46
CA HIS A 77 -5.00 -0.37 2.29
C HIS A 77 -5.79 0.85 2.73
N TRP A 78 -5.69 1.21 4.01
CA TRP A 78 -5.88 2.59 4.43
C TRP A 78 -4.66 3.38 3.95
N THR A 79 -4.81 4.17 2.90
CA THR A 79 -3.67 4.69 2.13
C THR A 79 -2.70 5.47 3.00
N GLN A 80 -3.20 6.35 3.85
CA GLN A 80 -2.39 7.15 4.76
C GLN A 80 -1.55 6.26 5.68
N ASP A 81 -2.19 5.39 6.47
CA ASP A 81 -1.51 4.56 7.45
C ASP A 81 -0.55 3.57 6.78
N SER A 82 -0.95 3.06 5.61
CA SER A 82 -0.15 2.08 4.88
C SER A 82 1.12 2.70 4.32
N VAL A 83 1.00 3.86 3.65
CA VAL A 83 2.16 4.56 3.10
C VAL A 83 3.07 5.01 4.23
N ASP A 84 2.54 5.60 5.30
CA ASP A 84 3.35 6.09 6.41
C ASP A 84 4.12 4.96 7.10
N ALA A 85 3.49 3.78 7.30
CA ALA A 85 4.18 2.60 7.82
C ALA A 85 5.30 2.13 6.88
N MET A 86 5.04 2.07 5.57
CA MET A 86 6.01 1.60 4.58
C MET A 86 7.21 2.55 4.42
N LEU A 87 6.99 3.87 4.49
CA LEU A 87 8.07 4.87 4.43
C LEU A 87 9.05 4.76 5.61
N VAL A 88 8.60 4.24 6.76
CA VAL A 88 9.46 3.96 7.92
C VAL A 88 9.88 2.48 8.02
N GLY A 89 9.66 1.69 6.96
CA GLY A 89 10.09 0.30 6.87
C GLY A 89 9.29 -0.67 7.74
N ARG A 90 8.04 -0.34 8.10
CA ARG A 90 7.15 -1.22 8.87
C ARG A 90 6.06 -1.83 7.97
N PRO A 91 5.68 -3.09 8.19
CA PRO A 91 4.58 -3.69 7.47
C PRO A 91 3.26 -3.03 7.89
N PRO A 92 2.44 -2.52 6.94
CA PRO A 92 1.15 -1.95 7.28
C PRO A 92 0.13 -3.02 7.65
N ARG A 93 -0.91 -2.63 8.38
CA ARG A 93 -2.11 -3.46 8.54
C ARG A 93 -3.05 -3.25 7.36
N VAL A 94 -3.53 -4.36 6.80
CA VAL A 94 -4.36 -4.37 5.59
C VAL A 94 -5.60 -5.21 5.77
N GLN A 95 -6.62 -4.92 4.97
CA GLN A 95 -7.79 -5.78 4.84
C GLN A 95 -7.61 -6.73 3.66
N VAL A 96 -7.56 -8.02 3.94
CA VAL A 96 -7.63 -9.06 2.93
C VAL A 96 -9.08 -9.38 2.67
N ARG A 97 -9.48 -9.30 1.41
CA ARG A 97 -10.84 -9.52 0.97
C ARG A 97 -10.88 -10.66 -0.03
N GLU A 98 -11.58 -11.72 0.35
CA GLU A 98 -11.73 -12.93 -0.45
C GLU A 98 -13.19 -13.10 -0.84
N ARG A 99 -13.43 -13.33 -2.13
CA ARG A 99 -14.77 -13.60 -2.64
C ARG A 99 -14.94 -15.09 -2.88
N ASP A 100 -15.91 -15.67 -2.22
CA ASP A 100 -16.25 -17.09 -2.43
C ASP A 100 -16.71 -17.31 -3.89
N PRO A 101 -16.14 -18.29 -4.62
CA PRO A 101 -16.41 -18.46 -6.03
C PRO A 101 -17.84 -18.95 -6.33
N VAL A 102 -18.51 -19.58 -5.35
CA VAL A 102 -19.84 -20.19 -5.53
C VAL A 102 -20.93 -19.26 -5.00
N SER A 103 -20.90 -18.95 -3.71
CA SER A 103 -21.85 -18.11 -3.01
C SER A 103 -21.68 -16.62 -3.30
N ARG A 104 -20.54 -16.21 -3.89
CA ARG A 104 -20.16 -14.81 -4.15
C ARG A 104 -20.04 -13.95 -2.88
N ALA A 105 -20.09 -14.56 -1.70
CA ALA A 105 -19.95 -13.90 -0.41
C ALA A 105 -18.55 -13.31 -0.25
N LEU A 106 -18.47 -12.13 0.36
CA LEU A 106 -17.20 -11.45 0.64
C LEU A 106 -16.76 -11.76 2.08
N ARG A 107 -15.63 -12.43 2.24
CA ARG A 107 -14.93 -12.59 3.51
C ARG A 107 -13.90 -11.47 3.63
N VAL A 108 -13.89 -10.78 4.77
CA VAL A 108 -12.93 -9.72 5.07
C VAL A 108 -12.17 -10.12 6.33
N THR A 109 -10.85 -10.08 6.26
CA THR A 109 -9.94 -10.32 7.40
C THR A 109 -8.90 -9.21 7.46
N GLU A 110 -8.35 -8.96 8.65
CA GLU A 110 -7.23 -8.04 8.82
C GLU A 110 -5.95 -8.82 9.03
N ALA A 111 -4.88 -8.41 8.35
CA ALA A 111 -3.58 -9.05 8.44
C ALA A 111 -2.46 -8.01 8.41
N SER A 112 -1.27 -8.41 8.86
CA SER A 112 -0.04 -7.67 8.60
C SER A 112 0.38 -7.92 7.15
N TYR A 113 0.84 -6.89 6.45
CA TYR A 113 1.14 -6.98 5.01
C TYR A 113 2.35 -7.86 4.68
N ASP A 114 3.20 -8.20 5.65
CA ASP A 114 4.29 -9.16 5.52
C ASP A 114 3.87 -10.62 5.76
N THR A 115 2.61 -10.86 6.11
CA THR A 115 2.10 -12.21 6.39
C THR A 115 1.90 -13.00 5.10
N THR A 116 2.23 -14.29 5.15
CA THR A 116 1.82 -15.25 4.12
C THR A 116 0.45 -15.80 4.44
N LEU A 117 -0.51 -15.62 3.53
CA LEU A 117 -1.81 -16.29 3.61
C LEU A 117 -1.65 -17.75 3.21
N VAL A 118 -2.12 -18.64 4.08
CA VAL A 118 -2.22 -20.08 3.79
C VAL A 118 -3.64 -20.36 3.29
N GLY A 119 -3.82 -20.42 1.98
CA GLY A 119 -5.08 -20.82 1.34
C GLY A 119 -5.02 -22.26 0.81
N GLU A 120 -6.18 -22.84 0.50
CA GLU A 120 -6.32 -24.12 -0.21
C GLU A 120 -5.72 -24.02 -1.62
N GLY A 121 -4.39 -24.07 -1.75
CA GLY A 121 -3.72 -24.17 -3.06
C GLY A 121 -2.29 -23.63 -3.16
N ALA A 122 -1.82 -22.73 -2.29
CA ALA A 122 -0.41 -22.28 -2.23
C ALA A 122 -0.22 -21.25 -1.09
N GLU A 123 1.01 -21.10 -0.58
CA GLU A 123 1.43 -19.93 0.20
C GLU A 123 1.29 -18.66 -0.66
N LYS A 124 0.53 -17.66 -0.19
CA LYS A 124 0.38 -16.37 -0.86
C LYS A 124 0.94 -15.26 0.00
N VAL A 125 2.12 -14.77 -0.34
CA VAL A 125 2.74 -13.64 0.35
C VAL A 125 1.94 -12.37 0.06
N LEU A 126 1.47 -11.68 1.10
CA LEU A 126 0.75 -10.42 0.95
C LEU A 126 1.68 -9.30 0.48
N GLY A 127 2.89 -9.26 1.01
CA GLY A 127 3.86 -8.21 0.73
C GLY A 127 4.72 -8.54 -0.48
N ARG A 128 5.99 -8.14 -0.39
CA ARG A 128 7.02 -8.44 -1.37
C ARG A 128 7.29 -9.94 -1.40
N SER A 129 7.09 -10.57 -2.56
CA SER A 129 7.53 -11.94 -2.82
C SER A 129 9.02 -11.93 -3.23
N PRO A 130 9.80 -12.98 -2.91
CA PRO A 130 11.16 -13.14 -3.45
C PRO A 130 11.23 -13.06 -4.98
N TYR A 131 10.14 -13.39 -5.68
CA TYR A 131 10.03 -13.29 -7.13
C TYR A 131 9.76 -11.86 -7.66
N ASP A 132 9.40 -10.92 -6.78
CA ASP A 132 9.22 -9.51 -7.18
C ASP A 132 10.58 -8.81 -7.34
N ASP A 133 11.66 -9.34 -6.74
CA ASP A 133 13.03 -8.81 -6.86
C ASP A 133 13.60 -9.00 -8.28
N ASP A 134 13.22 -10.08 -8.96
CA ASP A 134 13.60 -10.36 -10.34
C ASP A 134 12.98 -9.36 -11.34
N TYR A 135 11.86 -8.71 -10.98
CA TYR A 135 11.23 -7.69 -11.83
C TYR A 135 11.91 -6.31 -11.67
N GLU A 136 12.37 -5.94 -10.47
CA GLU A 136 13.10 -4.67 -10.27
C GLU A 136 14.51 -4.69 -10.87
N SER A 137 15.12 -5.87 -11.03
CA SER A 137 16.41 -6.02 -11.73
C SER A 137 16.30 -6.02 -13.26
N ALA A 138 15.08 -6.13 -13.80
CA ALA A 138 14.79 -6.18 -15.24
C ALA A 138 14.30 -4.85 -15.83
N LEU A 139 14.25 -3.78 -15.04
CA LEU A 139 13.95 -2.39 -15.43
C LEU A 139 15.20 -1.51 -15.32
#